data_AF-A0A5S3PWQ4-F1
#
_entry.id   AF-A0A5S3PWQ4-F1
#
_cell.length_a   1.000
_cell.length_b   1.000
_cell.length_c   1.000
_cell.angle_alpha   90.00
_cell.angle_beta   90.00
_cell.angle_gamma   90.00
#
_symmetry.space_group_name_H-M   'P 1'
#
loop_
_entity.id
_entity.type
_entity.pdbx_description
1 polymer ?
#
loop_
_entity_poly.entity_id
_entity_poly.type
_entity_poly.pdbx_seq_one_letter_code
_entity_poly.pdbx_strand_id
1 'polypeptide(L)'
;MNHNQRLFTILFVAIISANCIAQDSKQEVLNVVNTFFKTMQEKDSIAFNNLFLKNAYAYSIRGQGDSARVKSSILKASNSENILEERLSEEEITIHVNKNVAAVWAPYDFWIDDKHSHCGYEVFTLIKKKAGWKIASLTYSVEQDTCNK
;
A
#
# COMPACT_ATOMS: atom_id res chain seq x y z
N MET A 1 11.49 45.11 12.03
CA MET A 1 11.56 44.16 10.89
C MET A 1 11.17 44.91 9.63
N ASN A 2 12.10 45.10 8.70
CA ASN A 2 11.85 45.84 7.46
C ASN A 2 10.95 45.01 6.50
N HIS A 3 10.35 45.66 5.50
CA HIS A 3 9.41 45.00 4.57
C HIS A 3 10.01 43.74 3.92
N ASN A 4 11.30 43.78 3.58
CA ASN A 4 12.03 42.66 3.00
C ASN A 4 12.22 41.49 3.98
N GLN A 5 12.51 41.75 5.27
CA GLN A 5 12.52 40.70 6.30
C GLN A 5 11.12 40.10 6.52
N ARG A 6 10.05 40.91 6.49
CA ARG A 6 8.66 40.40 6.59
C ARG A 6 8.31 39.47 5.42
N LEU A 7 8.68 39.84 4.19
CA LEU A 7 8.50 38.97 3.02
C LEU A 7 9.30 37.66 3.14
N PHE A 8 10.56 37.74 3.58
CA PHE A 8 11.40 36.55 3.76
C PHE A 8 10.84 35.59 4.81
N THR A 9 10.34 36.11 5.94
CA THR A 9 9.72 35.29 6.99
C THR A 9 8.42 34.63 6.51
N ILE A 10 7.57 35.33 5.76
CA ILE A 10 6.32 34.76 5.23
C ILE A 10 6.61 33.64 4.22
N LEU A 11 7.59 33.84 3.33
CA LEU A 11 7.97 32.82 2.35
C LEU A 11 8.53 31.56 3.02
N PHE A 12 9.35 31.72 4.06
CA PHE A 12 9.92 30.61 4.82
C PHE A 12 8.84 29.79 5.55
N VAL A 13 7.85 30.44 6.17
CA VAL A 13 6.73 29.75 6.85
C VAL A 13 5.85 28.99 5.87
N ALA A 14 5.54 29.58 4.70
CA ALA A 14 4.71 28.92 3.68
C ALA A 14 5.33 27.61 3.15
N ILE A 15 6.67 27.59 2.99
CA ILE A 15 7.41 26.39 2.54
C ILE A 15 7.34 25.28 3.60
N ILE A 16 7.42 25.61 4.89
CA ILE A 16 7.34 24.61 5.97
C ILE A 16 5.95 23.98 6.04
N SER A 17 4.89 24.78 5.93
CA SER A 17 3.50 24.28 6.02
C SER A 17 3.13 23.33 4.88
N ALA A 18 3.59 23.57 3.66
CA ALA A 18 3.29 22.73 2.50
C ALA A 18 3.93 21.34 2.60
N ASN A 19 5.14 21.24 3.16
CA ASN A 19 5.83 19.97 3.35
C ASN A 19 5.14 19.09 4.42
N CYS A 20 4.62 19.71 5.49
CA CYS A 20 3.93 19.01 6.57
C CYS A 20 2.69 18.23 6.07
N ILE A 21 1.82 18.89 5.28
CA ILE A 21 0.58 18.29 4.76
C ILE A 21 0.85 17.10 3.83
N ALA A 22 1.91 17.16 3.03
CA ALA A 22 2.30 16.09 2.12
C ALA A 22 2.84 14.86 2.87
N GLN A 23 3.60 15.08 3.94
CA GLN A 23 4.13 14.01 4.79
C GLN A 23 3.00 13.28 5.53
N ASP A 24 2.04 14.03 6.08
CA ASP A 24 0.86 13.46 6.75
C ASP A 24 0.06 12.56 5.81
N SER A 25 -0.13 12.99 4.56
CA SER A 25 -0.92 12.22 3.58
C SER A 25 -0.26 10.90 3.19
N LYS A 26 1.08 10.86 3.07
CA LYS A 26 1.81 9.60 2.82
C LYS A 26 1.68 8.65 3.99
N GLN A 27 1.78 9.16 5.22
CA GLN A 27 1.62 8.36 6.42
C GLN A 27 0.20 7.80 6.54
N GLU A 28 -0.84 8.60 6.26
CA GLU A 28 -2.23 8.12 6.23
C GLU A 28 -2.41 6.96 5.25
N VAL A 29 -1.81 7.06 4.06
CA VAL A 29 -1.87 6.00 3.02
C VAL A 29 -1.14 4.74 3.49
N LEU A 30 0.07 4.89 4.02
CA LEU A 30 0.86 3.78 4.56
C LEU A 30 0.12 3.08 5.70
N ASN A 31 -0.57 3.83 6.56
CA ASN A 31 -1.36 3.25 7.64
C ASN A 31 -2.49 2.35 7.12
N VAL A 32 -3.13 2.70 5.99
CA VAL A 32 -4.14 1.82 5.37
C VAL A 32 -3.52 0.54 4.84
N VAL A 33 -2.35 0.63 4.20
CA VAL A 33 -1.59 -0.53 3.70
C VAL A 33 -1.14 -1.42 4.87
N ASN A 34 -0.60 -0.86 5.95
CA ASN A 34 -0.24 -1.63 7.14
C ASN A 34 -1.46 -2.29 7.81
N THR A 35 -2.60 -1.59 7.81
CA THR A 35 -3.87 -2.16 8.32
C THR A 35 -4.35 -3.32 7.44
N PHE A 36 -4.10 -3.29 6.12
CA PHE A 36 -4.42 -4.40 5.23
C PHE A 36 -3.69 -5.68 5.66
N PHE A 37 -2.37 -5.63 5.88
CA PHE A 37 -1.62 -6.82 6.32
C PHE A 37 -1.99 -7.26 7.72
N LYS A 38 -2.12 -6.31 8.65
CA LYS A 38 -2.53 -6.61 10.02
C LYS A 38 -3.86 -7.35 10.07
N THR A 39 -4.89 -6.82 9.39
CA THR A 39 -6.22 -7.43 9.39
C THR A 39 -6.27 -8.75 8.62
N MET A 40 -5.38 -8.94 7.63
CA MET A 40 -5.17 -10.23 6.96
C MET A 40 -4.59 -11.28 7.93
N GLN A 41 -3.52 -10.94 8.65
CA GLN A 41 -2.84 -11.83 9.59
C GLN A 41 -3.74 -12.18 10.79
N GLU A 42 -4.46 -11.19 11.33
CA GLU A 42 -5.44 -11.36 12.42
C GLU A 42 -6.73 -12.07 11.96
N LYS A 43 -6.91 -12.28 10.65
CA LYS A 43 -8.13 -12.83 10.03
C LYS A 43 -9.41 -12.05 10.38
N ASP A 44 -9.28 -10.75 10.66
CA ASP A 44 -10.44 -9.86 10.87
C ASP A 44 -11.05 -9.50 9.53
N SER A 45 -11.92 -10.38 9.05
CA SER A 45 -12.59 -10.24 7.76
C SER A 45 -13.50 -9.01 7.69
N ILE A 46 -14.05 -8.51 8.81
CA ILE A 46 -14.87 -7.30 8.81
C ILE A 46 -13.99 -6.07 8.61
N ALA A 47 -12.93 -5.93 9.41
CA ALA A 47 -12.00 -4.81 9.29
C ALA A 47 -11.29 -4.82 7.94
N PHE A 48 -10.81 -5.98 7.48
CA PHE A 48 -10.16 -6.14 6.17
C PHE A 48 -11.08 -5.70 5.03
N ASN A 49 -12.31 -6.21 4.98
CA ASN A 49 -13.26 -5.85 3.92
C ASN A 49 -13.64 -4.36 3.94
N ASN A 50 -13.59 -3.72 5.10
CA ASN A 50 -13.86 -2.29 5.23
C ASN A 50 -12.75 -1.40 4.63
N LEU A 51 -11.57 -1.93 4.30
CA LEU A 51 -10.49 -1.15 3.68
C LEU A 51 -10.76 -0.82 2.20
N PHE A 52 -11.66 -1.57 1.55
CA PHE A 52 -11.86 -1.50 0.11
C PHE A 52 -12.96 -0.53 -0.31
N LEU A 53 -12.85 -0.02 -1.53
CA LEU A 53 -14.01 0.47 -2.27
C LEU A 53 -14.92 -0.70 -2.64
N LYS A 54 -16.21 -0.40 -2.87
CA LYS A 54 -17.12 -1.36 -3.49
C LYS A 54 -16.55 -1.80 -4.83
N ASN A 55 -16.41 -3.12 -5.03
CA ASN A 55 -15.82 -3.75 -6.20
C ASN A 55 -14.33 -3.45 -6.43
N ALA A 56 -13.57 -3.17 -5.36
CA ALA A 56 -12.11 -3.14 -5.47
C ALA A 56 -11.59 -4.47 -6.02
N TYR A 57 -10.55 -4.40 -6.84
CA TYR A 57 -10.14 -5.52 -7.68
C TYR A 57 -8.64 -5.77 -7.60
N ALA A 58 -8.25 -7.04 -7.63
CA ALA A 58 -6.87 -7.48 -7.63
C ALA A 58 -6.50 -8.16 -8.95
N TYR A 59 -5.30 -7.86 -9.45
CA TYR A 59 -4.65 -8.62 -10.50
C TYR A 59 -3.35 -9.21 -9.98
N SER A 60 -3.03 -10.44 -10.38
CA SER A 60 -1.73 -11.02 -10.11
C SER A 60 -1.12 -11.67 -11.32
N ILE A 61 0.21 -11.64 -11.36
CA ILE A 61 1.00 -12.31 -12.37
C ILE A 61 1.99 -13.27 -11.70
N ARG A 62 2.04 -14.50 -12.20
CA ARG A 62 3.02 -15.50 -11.77
C ARG A 62 3.77 -16.04 -12.98
N GLY A 63 5.11 -16.01 -12.90
CA GLY A 63 5.96 -16.67 -13.88
C GLY A 63 5.85 -18.20 -13.80
N GLN A 64 5.88 -18.87 -14.95
CA GLN A 64 5.90 -20.32 -15.11
C GLN A 64 6.82 -20.67 -16.29
N GLY A 65 8.14 -20.70 -16.04
CA GLY A 65 9.15 -20.84 -17.11
C GLY A 65 9.04 -19.69 -18.11
N ASP A 66 8.93 -20.02 -19.41
CA ASP A 66 8.78 -19.05 -20.50
C ASP A 66 7.37 -18.44 -20.62
N SER A 67 6.45 -18.80 -19.73
CA SER A 67 5.07 -18.34 -19.74
C SER A 67 4.70 -17.57 -18.48
N ALA A 68 3.68 -16.72 -18.56
CA ALA A 68 3.13 -16.00 -17.42
C ALA A 68 1.63 -16.25 -17.29
N ARG A 69 1.17 -16.49 -16.05
CA ARG A 69 -0.24 -16.66 -15.75
C ARG A 69 -0.78 -15.43 -15.02
N VAL A 70 -1.76 -14.77 -15.63
CA VAL A 70 -2.50 -13.68 -15.00
C VAL A 70 -3.75 -14.22 -14.32
N LYS A 71 -4.03 -13.73 -13.10
CA LYS A 71 -5.28 -13.98 -12.37
C LYS A 71 -5.89 -12.67 -11.92
N SER A 72 -7.19 -12.71 -11.65
CA SER A 72 -8.01 -11.53 -11.42
C SER A 72 -9.10 -11.90 -10.40
N SER A 73 -9.33 -11.07 -9.38
CA SER A 73 -10.35 -11.33 -8.36
C SER A 73 -10.87 -10.05 -7.71
N ILE A 74 -12.07 -10.12 -7.13
CA ILE A 74 -12.54 -9.05 -6.22
C ILE A 74 -11.74 -9.15 -4.92
N LEU A 75 -11.25 -8.00 -4.45
CA LEU A 75 -10.60 -7.90 -3.15
C LEU A 75 -11.61 -8.14 -2.04
N LYS A 76 -11.34 -9.18 -1.23
CA LYS A 76 -12.10 -9.57 -0.06
C LYS A 76 -11.22 -10.42 0.84
N ALA A 77 -11.62 -10.55 2.11
CA ALA A 77 -10.92 -11.39 3.07
C ALA A 77 -10.75 -12.82 2.54
N SER A 78 -9.58 -13.41 2.81
CA SER A 78 -9.29 -14.80 2.47
C SER A 78 -10.10 -15.75 3.37
N ASN A 79 -10.51 -16.89 2.81
CA ASN A 79 -11.11 -17.99 3.58
C ASN A 79 -10.07 -19.05 3.96
N SER A 80 -8.78 -18.69 3.95
CA SER A 80 -7.69 -19.61 4.29
C SER A 80 -7.69 -19.96 5.77
N GLU A 81 -7.56 -21.25 6.07
CA GLU A 81 -7.36 -21.75 7.44
C GLU A 81 -5.92 -21.49 7.94
N ASN A 82 -4.96 -21.27 7.03
CA ASN A 82 -3.58 -20.94 7.38
C ASN A 82 -3.46 -19.47 7.80
N ILE A 83 -2.46 -19.16 8.62
CA ILE A 83 -2.03 -17.79 8.91
C ILE A 83 -1.28 -17.28 7.68
N LEU A 84 -1.75 -16.15 7.15
CA LEU A 84 -1.14 -15.46 6.02
C LEU A 84 -0.47 -14.21 6.55
N GLU A 85 0.82 -14.08 6.31
CA GLU A 85 1.59 -12.90 6.71
C GLU A 85 2.36 -12.37 5.51
N GLU A 86 2.32 -11.06 5.34
CA GLU A 86 3.07 -10.36 4.32
C GLU A 86 3.90 -9.26 4.99
N ARG A 87 5.18 -9.20 4.64
CA ARG A 87 6.17 -8.31 5.24
C ARG A 87 6.74 -7.42 4.15
N LEU A 88 6.57 -6.11 4.27
CA LEU A 88 7.13 -5.15 3.32
C LEU A 88 8.56 -4.76 3.69
N SER A 89 9.42 -4.53 2.70
CA SER A 89 10.72 -3.88 2.91
C SER A 89 10.51 -2.37 2.97
N GLU A 90 10.33 -1.84 4.20
CA GLU A 90 9.92 -0.45 4.44
C GLU A 90 10.82 0.60 3.75
N GLU A 91 12.11 0.31 3.64
CA GLU A 91 13.12 1.16 3.01
C GLU A 91 12.96 1.32 1.49
N GLU A 92 12.25 0.38 0.84
CA GLU A 92 12.01 0.38 -0.61
C GLU A 92 10.59 0.84 -0.99
N ILE A 93 9.73 1.15 -0.02
CA ILE A 93 8.36 1.59 -0.28
C ILE A 93 8.35 2.97 -0.95
N THR A 94 7.70 3.06 -2.11
CA THR A 94 7.47 4.32 -2.81
C THR A 94 5.99 4.71 -2.73
N ILE A 95 5.71 5.88 -2.17
CA ILE A 95 4.35 6.42 -2.02
C ILE A 95 4.20 7.73 -2.79
N HIS A 96 3.26 7.73 -3.72
CA HIS A 96 2.81 8.92 -4.44
C HIS A 96 1.41 9.32 -4.00
N VAL A 97 1.22 10.58 -3.67
CA VAL A 97 -0.10 11.14 -3.33
C VAL A 97 -0.34 12.40 -4.15
N ASN A 98 -1.50 12.47 -4.80
CA ASN A 98 -2.00 13.68 -5.45
C ASN A 98 -3.45 13.89 -5.04
N LYS A 99 -3.67 14.83 -4.09
CA LYS A 99 -4.98 15.14 -3.52
C LYS A 99 -5.68 13.88 -3.00
N ASN A 100 -6.68 13.39 -3.72
CA ASN A 100 -7.55 12.28 -3.32
C ASN A 100 -7.17 10.95 -3.98
N VAL A 101 -6.01 10.87 -4.63
CA VAL A 101 -5.49 9.67 -5.28
C VAL A 101 -4.11 9.38 -4.72
N ALA A 102 -3.85 8.11 -4.42
CA ALA A 102 -2.53 7.65 -4.03
C ALA A 102 -2.17 6.32 -4.70
N ALA A 103 -0.87 6.09 -4.86
CA ALA A 103 -0.29 4.83 -5.26
C ALA A 103 0.84 4.46 -4.31
N VAL A 104 0.90 3.18 -3.95
CA VAL A 104 1.98 2.59 -3.14
C VAL A 104 2.60 1.48 -3.98
N TRP A 105 3.91 1.54 -4.17
CA TRP A 105 4.72 0.47 -4.76
C TRP A 105 5.60 -0.09 -3.65
N ALA A 106 5.48 -1.38 -3.36
CA ALA A 106 6.22 -2.01 -2.28
C ALA A 106 6.71 -3.41 -2.69
N PRO A 107 7.97 -3.77 -2.40
CA PRO A 107 8.39 -5.16 -2.35
C PRO A 107 7.85 -5.84 -1.10
N TYR A 108 7.58 -7.14 -1.20
CA TYR A 108 7.06 -7.93 -0.10
C TYR A 108 7.63 -9.35 -0.06
N ASP A 109 7.65 -9.93 1.14
CA ASP A 109 7.78 -11.36 1.38
C ASP A 109 6.48 -11.93 1.96
N PHE A 110 6.02 -13.06 1.44
CA PHE A 110 4.79 -13.72 1.85
C PHE A 110 5.06 -15.06 2.52
N TRP A 111 4.42 -15.25 3.66
CA TRP A 111 4.60 -16.36 4.58
C TRP A 111 3.25 -17.04 4.84
N ILE A 112 3.29 -18.37 4.93
CA ILE A 112 2.13 -19.21 5.25
C ILE A 112 2.53 -20.07 6.45
N ASP A 113 1.85 -19.89 7.58
CA ASP A 113 2.15 -20.60 8.84
C ASP A 113 3.65 -20.54 9.18
N ASP A 114 4.21 -19.33 9.19
CA ASP A 114 5.61 -19.02 9.45
C ASP A 114 6.63 -19.64 8.46
N LYS A 115 6.16 -20.17 7.32
CA LYS A 115 7.03 -20.66 6.25
C LYS A 115 7.01 -19.71 5.07
N HIS A 116 8.20 -19.30 4.62
CA HIS A 116 8.34 -18.47 3.43
C HIS A 116 7.72 -19.19 2.23
N SER A 117 6.87 -18.48 1.49
CA SER A 117 6.14 -19.01 0.34
C SER A 117 6.64 -18.45 -0.99
N HIS A 118 6.71 -17.13 -1.08
CA HIS A 118 7.08 -16.37 -2.27
C HIS A 118 7.24 -14.90 -1.89
N CYS A 119 7.80 -14.12 -2.79
CA CYS A 119 7.94 -12.67 -2.69
C CYS A 119 7.38 -12.02 -3.96
N GLY A 120 7.47 -10.70 -4.03
CA GLY A 120 7.18 -9.97 -5.24
C GLY A 120 7.15 -8.48 -5.01
N TYR A 121 6.53 -7.78 -5.96
CA TYR A 121 6.16 -6.38 -5.83
C TYR A 121 4.66 -6.26 -5.94
N GLU A 122 4.12 -5.33 -5.20
CA GLU A 122 2.71 -5.00 -5.25
C GLU A 122 2.49 -3.50 -5.39
N VAL A 123 1.34 -3.19 -5.99
CA VAL A 123 0.89 -1.84 -6.28
C VAL A 123 -0.52 -1.66 -5.75
N PHE A 124 -0.64 -0.90 -4.67
CA PHE A 124 -1.95 -0.41 -4.24
C PHE A 124 -2.28 0.90 -4.94
N THR A 125 -3.52 1.04 -5.36
CA THR A 125 -4.11 2.35 -5.63
C THR A 125 -5.17 2.65 -4.60
N LEU A 126 -5.19 3.89 -4.11
CA LEU A 126 -6.12 4.33 -3.08
C LEU A 126 -6.85 5.60 -3.49
N ILE A 127 -8.10 5.71 -3.04
CA ILE A 127 -8.95 6.90 -3.22
C ILE A 127 -9.34 7.44 -1.85
N LYS A 128 -9.16 8.75 -1.63
CA LYS A 128 -9.60 9.44 -0.41
C LYS A 128 -11.12 9.67 -0.48
N LYS A 129 -11.84 9.09 0.48
CA LYS A 129 -13.27 9.34 0.73
C LYS A 129 -13.42 10.28 1.93
N LYS A 130 -14.65 10.76 2.18
CA LYS A 130 -14.95 11.60 3.36
C LYS A 130 -14.54 10.93 4.68
N ALA A 131 -14.64 9.61 4.76
CA ALA A 131 -14.30 8.81 5.94
C ALA A 131 -12.83 8.34 5.98
N GLY A 132 -11.98 8.77 5.03
CA GLY A 132 -10.59 8.34 4.92
C GLY A 132 -10.26 7.62 3.61
N TRP A 133 -9.02 7.15 3.51
CA TRP A 133 -8.51 6.41 2.35
C TRP A 133 -9.13 5.02 2.24
N LYS A 134 -9.37 4.59 1.00
CA LYS A 134 -9.85 3.24 0.66
C LYS A 134 -9.01 2.67 -0.48
N ILE A 135 -8.71 1.39 -0.41
CA ILE A 135 -8.02 0.65 -1.48
C ILE A 135 -9.01 0.46 -2.65
N ALA A 136 -8.60 0.91 -3.83
CA ALA A 136 -9.36 0.81 -5.07
C ALA A 136 -8.92 -0.40 -5.90
N SER A 137 -7.62 -0.68 -5.96
CA SER A 137 -7.07 -1.86 -6.62
C SER A 137 -5.79 -2.33 -5.97
N LEU A 138 -5.46 -3.59 -6.24
CA LEU A 138 -4.16 -4.20 -5.96
C LEU A 138 -3.63 -4.86 -7.24
N THR A 139 -2.35 -4.74 -7.53
CA THR A 139 -1.71 -5.53 -8.59
C THR A 139 -0.38 -6.02 -8.09
N TYR A 140 -0.10 -7.33 -8.20
CA TYR A 140 1.08 -7.90 -7.60
C TYR A 140 1.74 -8.99 -8.44
N SER A 141 3.07 -9.05 -8.42
CA SER A 141 3.84 -10.19 -8.92
C SER A 141 3.91 -11.28 -7.86
N VAL A 142 4.05 -12.53 -8.30
CA VAL A 142 4.39 -13.65 -7.42
C VAL A 142 5.61 -14.36 -7.97
N GLU A 143 6.68 -14.33 -7.18
CA GLU A 143 8.01 -14.80 -7.54
C GLU A 143 8.49 -15.82 -6.50
N GLN A 144 8.96 -16.99 -6.94
CA GLN A 144 9.40 -18.07 -6.04
C GLN A 144 10.92 -18.26 -6.01
N ASP A 145 11.60 -17.99 -7.13
CA ASP A 145 13.02 -18.30 -7.31
C ASP A 145 13.95 -17.08 -7.12
N THR A 146 13.38 -15.88 -6.99
CA THR A 146 14.11 -14.60 -6.96
C THR A 146 14.04 -13.87 -5.62
N CYS A 147 13.53 -14.51 -4.57
CA CYS A 147 13.30 -13.90 -3.24
C CYS A 147 14.56 -13.64 -2.41
N ASN A 148 15.69 -13.48 -3.07
CA ASN A 148 16.97 -13.18 -2.43
C ASN A 148 17.47 -11.83 -2.95
N LYS A 149 17.30 -10.80 -2.13
CA LYS A 149 18.24 -9.68 -2.04
C LYS A 149 19.11 -9.90 -0.81
#